data_AF-A0A0P7AM56-F1
#
_entry.id   AF-A0A0P7AM56-F1
#
_cell.length_a   1.000
_cell.length_b   1.000
_cell.length_c   1.000
_cell.angle_alpha   90.00
_cell.angle_beta   90.00
_cell.angle_gamma   90.00
#
_symmetry.space_group_name_H-M   'P 1'
#
loop_
_entity.id
_entity.type
_entity.pdbx_description
1 polymer ?
#
loop_
_entity_poly.entity_id
_entity_poly.type
_entity_poly.pdbx_seq_one_letter_code
_entity_poly.pdbx_strand_id
1 'polypeptide(L)'
;MKIRFLLNTLFLVSFSIIAQKNNGIVIYKVEQGNKSVLDNGRVNYLFENIDKNLDRLEYHLIFSGQESTFELDKSLISDFDNTLTPAIIAVGKGKYYYKKNTLLLNQKQTLGDLFLIEYDLNDLKWELTTDRKKIGDFECVKAIGTATVFSIEQTNNKKVVAWFAPSINLPFGPKKYVGLPGLIVQLFEDDLKFQLYSIKFGNQKIKVPQKGIKITEKKLNEYALNKAKEYFKFQN
;
A
#
# COMPACT_ATOMS: atom_id res chain seq x y z
N MET A 1 59.26 28.47 24.30
CA MET A 1 58.12 27.54 24.18
C MET A 1 57.39 27.87 22.88
N LYS A 2 57.58 27.08 21.81
CA LYS A 2 57.00 27.34 20.47
C LYS A 2 55.77 26.45 20.29
N ILE A 3 54.58 27.03 20.32
CA ILE A 3 53.31 26.32 20.06
C ILE A 3 53.17 26.17 18.54
N ARG A 4 53.24 24.92 18.05
CA ARG A 4 52.93 24.56 16.66
C ARG A 4 51.42 24.28 16.57
N PHE A 5 50.71 25.10 15.81
CA PHE A 5 49.33 24.82 15.39
C PHE A 5 49.36 23.64 14.40
N LEU A 6 48.72 22.52 14.76
CA LEU A 6 48.41 21.43 13.85
C LEU A 6 47.14 21.78 13.06
N LEU A 7 47.32 21.91 11.76
CA LEU A 7 46.28 22.26 10.78
C LEU A 7 45.35 21.05 10.59
N ASN A 8 44.12 21.14 11.07
CA ASN A 8 43.07 20.15 10.80
C ASN A 8 42.59 20.33 9.36
N THR A 9 43.04 19.49 8.43
CA THR A 9 42.48 19.40 7.08
C THR A 9 41.13 18.68 7.15
N LEU A 10 40.06 19.46 7.22
CA LEU A 10 38.67 19.01 7.06
C LEU A 10 38.51 18.45 5.64
N PHE A 11 38.46 17.13 5.50
CA PHE A 11 38.18 16.45 4.24
C PHE A 11 36.70 16.67 3.88
N LEU A 12 36.42 17.76 3.18
CA LEU A 12 35.13 18.03 2.56
C LEU A 12 34.95 17.01 1.43
N VAL A 13 34.43 15.82 1.77
CA VAL A 13 33.83 14.94 0.77
C VAL A 13 32.62 15.69 0.23
N SER A 14 32.80 16.30 -0.93
CA SER A 14 31.71 16.82 -1.75
C SER A 14 30.80 15.64 -2.08
N PHE A 15 29.78 15.43 -1.25
CA PHE A 15 28.62 14.65 -1.62
C PHE A 15 28.02 15.35 -2.83
N SER A 16 28.39 14.86 -4.01
CA SER A 16 27.65 15.14 -5.23
C SER A 16 26.24 14.64 -4.94
N ILE A 17 25.33 15.57 -4.67
CA ILE A 17 23.90 15.29 -4.54
C ILE A 17 23.50 14.74 -5.90
N ILE A 18 23.52 13.42 -6.03
CA ILE A 18 22.92 12.74 -7.15
C ILE A 18 21.47 13.23 -7.12
N ALA A 19 21.09 13.99 -8.14
CA ALA A 19 19.69 14.24 -8.42
C ALA A 19 19.05 12.88 -8.70
N GLN A 20 18.65 12.17 -7.64
CA GLN A 20 17.84 10.97 -7.76
C GLN A 20 16.58 11.40 -8.52
N LYS A 21 16.21 10.62 -9.53
CA LYS A 21 14.99 10.81 -10.30
C LYS A 21 13.82 10.60 -9.34
N ASN A 22 13.46 11.66 -8.62
CA ASN A 22 12.56 11.61 -7.47
C ASN A 22 11.09 11.65 -7.88
N ASN A 23 10.78 11.50 -9.16
CA ASN A 23 9.43 11.61 -9.67
C ASN A 23 9.16 10.54 -10.71
N GLY A 24 8.01 9.90 -10.60
CA GLY A 24 7.60 8.84 -11.51
C GLY A 24 6.37 8.09 -11.04
N ILE A 25 6.11 6.99 -11.73
CA ILE A 25 5.01 6.08 -11.49
C ILE A 25 5.56 4.65 -11.44
N VAL A 26 5.14 3.92 -10.42
CA VAL A 26 5.38 2.49 -10.25
C VAL A 26 4.05 1.80 -10.50
N ILE A 27 4.05 0.82 -11.39
CA ILE A 27 2.86 0.09 -11.81
C ILE A 27 2.89 -1.29 -11.15
N TYR A 28 1.81 -1.62 -10.45
CA TYR A 28 1.59 -2.92 -9.81
C TYR A 28 0.44 -3.67 -10.50
N LYS A 29 0.65 -4.97 -10.72
CA LYS A 29 -0.41 -5.92 -11.05
C LYS A 29 -0.80 -6.73 -9.82
N VAL A 30 -2.04 -7.22 -9.80
CA VAL A 30 -2.57 -8.04 -8.72
C VAL A 30 -2.77 -9.46 -9.22
N GLU A 31 -2.35 -10.41 -8.41
CA GLU A 31 -2.46 -11.83 -8.70
C GLU A 31 -2.89 -12.57 -7.43
N GLN A 32 -3.35 -13.81 -7.58
CA GLN A 32 -3.58 -14.69 -6.44
C GLN A 32 -2.24 -15.03 -5.77
N GLY A 33 -2.14 -14.78 -4.48
CA GLY A 33 -0.93 -14.99 -3.67
C GLY A 33 -0.75 -16.45 -3.25
N ASN A 34 -1.80 -17.05 -2.68
CA ASN A 34 -1.84 -18.46 -2.30
C ASN A 34 -3.20 -19.05 -2.73
N LYS A 35 -3.18 -20.26 -3.31
CA LYS A 35 -4.38 -20.95 -3.76
C LYS A 35 -5.05 -21.62 -2.55
N SER A 36 -5.84 -20.88 -1.79
CA SER A 36 -6.67 -21.46 -0.73
C SER A 36 -7.79 -22.29 -1.38
N VAL A 37 -7.72 -23.61 -1.24
CA VAL A 37 -8.76 -24.52 -1.72
C VAL A 37 -9.95 -24.41 -0.78
N LEU A 38 -10.88 -23.51 -1.08
CA LEU A 38 -12.18 -23.49 -0.42
C LEU A 38 -13.14 -24.33 -1.26
N ASP A 39 -13.47 -25.52 -0.76
CA ASP A 39 -14.40 -26.46 -1.39
C ASP A 39 -15.84 -26.16 -0.92
N ASN A 40 -16.52 -25.21 -1.57
CA ASN A 40 -17.96 -24.98 -1.39
C ASN A 40 -18.57 -24.34 -2.68
N GLY A 41 -19.30 -25.13 -3.48
CA GLY A 41 -19.59 -24.86 -4.89
C GLY A 41 -20.26 -23.55 -5.33
N ARG A 42 -20.96 -22.78 -4.46
CA ARG A 42 -21.47 -21.43 -4.81
C ARG A 42 -20.46 -20.31 -4.52
N VAL A 43 -19.59 -20.54 -3.53
CA VAL A 43 -18.49 -19.66 -3.17
C VAL A 43 -17.45 -19.69 -4.29
N ASN A 44 -17.22 -20.87 -4.90
CA ASN A 44 -16.27 -21.05 -6.00
C ASN A 44 -16.47 -20.10 -7.18
N TYR A 45 -17.70 -19.86 -7.66
CA TYR A 45 -17.89 -19.00 -8.84
C TYR A 45 -17.48 -17.54 -8.60
N LEU A 46 -17.79 -17.00 -7.42
CA LEU A 46 -17.40 -15.63 -7.06
C LEU A 46 -15.89 -15.50 -6.92
N PHE A 47 -15.24 -16.46 -6.24
CA PHE A 47 -13.79 -16.50 -6.07
C PHE A 47 -13.09 -16.72 -7.42
N GLU A 48 -13.58 -17.63 -8.26
CA GLU A 48 -13.08 -17.82 -9.62
C GLU A 48 -13.22 -16.55 -10.47
N ASN A 49 -14.35 -15.85 -10.38
CA ASN A 49 -14.52 -14.60 -11.10
C ASN A 49 -13.55 -13.52 -10.62
N ILE A 50 -13.30 -13.44 -9.30
CA ILE A 50 -12.29 -12.53 -8.76
C ILE A 50 -10.93 -12.90 -9.34
N ASP A 51 -10.50 -14.15 -9.16
CA ASP A 51 -9.18 -14.65 -9.58
C ASP A 51 -8.92 -14.43 -11.07
N LYS A 52 -9.90 -14.74 -11.93
CA LYS A 52 -9.82 -14.56 -13.39
C LYS A 52 -9.69 -13.10 -13.84
N ASN A 53 -9.99 -12.14 -12.95
CA ASN A 53 -9.99 -10.73 -13.26
C ASN A 53 -8.95 -9.92 -12.48
N LEU A 54 -8.19 -10.53 -11.54
CA LEU A 54 -7.16 -9.83 -10.76
C LEU A 54 -6.05 -9.25 -11.65
N ASP A 55 -5.63 -9.99 -12.66
CA ASP A 55 -4.55 -9.63 -13.59
C ASP A 55 -4.89 -8.47 -14.54
N ARG A 56 -6.20 -8.20 -14.70
CA ARG A 56 -6.77 -7.04 -15.40
C ARG A 56 -6.70 -5.77 -14.55
N LEU A 57 -6.47 -5.87 -13.25
CA LEU A 57 -6.36 -4.72 -12.36
C LEU A 57 -4.93 -4.18 -12.34
N GLU A 58 -4.81 -2.88 -12.60
CA GLU A 58 -3.55 -2.15 -12.53
C GLU A 58 -3.63 -1.08 -11.46
N TYR A 59 -2.66 -1.07 -10.54
CA TYR A 59 -2.54 -0.05 -9.51
C TYR A 59 -1.30 0.79 -9.73
N HIS A 60 -1.47 2.10 -9.58
CA HIS A 60 -0.42 3.07 -9.81
C HIS A 60 0.03 3.66 -8.48
N LEU A 61 1.32 3.51 -8.19
CA LEU A 61 2.02 4.24 -7.16
C LEU A 61 2.77 5.41 -7.80
N ILE A 62 2.21 6.60 -7.70
CA ILE A 62 2.83 7.84 -8.18
C ILE A 62 3.67 8.40 -7.04
N PHE A 63 4.94 8.71 -7.28
CA PHE A 63 5.83 9.27 -6.27
C PHE A 63 6.46 10.58 -6.75
N SER A 64 6.67 11.51 -5.80
CA SER A 64 7.34 12.78 -6.03
C SER A 64 8.03 13.23 -4.74
N GLY A 65 9.35 13.07 -4.69
CA GLY A 65 10.15 13.35 -3.48
C GLY A 65 9.79 12.40 -2.35
N GLN A 66 9.34 12.95 -1.22
CA GLN A 66 8.98 12.19 -0.02
C GLN A 66 7.46 11.91 0.08
N GLU A 67 6.78 11.97 -1.06
CA GLU A 67 5.33 11.83 -1.16
C GLU A 67 4.98 10.77 -2.19
N SER A 68 3.92 10.02 -1.92
CA SER A 68 3.38 9.04 -2.87
C SER A 68 1.86 8.91 -2.78
N THR A 69 1.24 8.45 -3.86
CA THR A 69 -0.15 7.98 -3.88
C THR A 69 -0.23 6.61 -4.49
N PHE A 70 -1.06 5.74 -3.93
CA PHE A 70 -1.40 4.44 -4.50
C PHE A 70 -2.90 4.36 -4.77
N GLU A 71 -3.28 4.14 -6.03
CA GLU A 71 -4.69 4.01 -6.43
C GLU A 71 -4.84 3.09 -7.64
N LEU A 72 -6.05 2.54 -7.80
CA LEU A 72 -6.44 1.78 -8.98
C LEU A 72 -6.47 2.69 -10.21
N ASP A 73 -5.89 2.26 -11.33
CA ASP A 73 -6.01 2.95 -12.61
C ASP A 73 -7.42 2.77 -13.16
N LYS A 74 -8.23 3.82 -13.01
CA LYS A 74 -9.63 3.83 -13.45
C LYS A 74 -9.79 3.88 -14.96
N SER A 75 -8.74 4.24 -15.71
CA SER A 75 -8.83 4.29 -17.18
C SER A 75 -9.09 2.90 -17.79
N LEU A 76 -8.80 1.83 -17.05
CA LEU A 76 -9.03 0.44 -17.45
C LEU A 76 -10.43 -0.07 -17.11
N ILE A 77 -11.25 0.72 -16.42
CA ILE A 77 -12.57 0.32 -15.93
C ILE A 77 -13.60 1.13 -16.69
N SER A 78 -14.31 0.49 -17.63
CA SER A 78 -15.51 1.12 -18.18
C SER A 78 -16.56 1.17 -17.07
N ASP A 79 -17.30 2.28 -16.95
CA ASP A 79 -18.38 2.43 -15.95
C ASP A 79 -19.50 1.35 -16.09
N PHE A 80 -19.46 0.57 -17.17
CA PHE A 80 -20.40 -0.52 -17.49
C PHE A 80 -19.83 -1.93 -17.30
N ASP A 81 -18.53 -2.07 -17.00
CA ASP A 81 -17.91 -3.40 -16.84
C ASP A 81 -18.11 -3.92 -15.41
N ASN A 82 -19.32 -4.42 -15.14
CA ASN A 82 -19.65 -5.07 -13.89
C ASN A 82 -18.84 -6.35 -13.62
N THR A 83 -18.10 -6.89 -14.61
CA THR A 83 -17.30 -8.12 -14.44
C THR A 83 -16.11 -7.91 -13.53
N LEU A 84 -15.50 -6.71 -13.56
CA LEU A 84 -14.36 -6.35 -12.73
C LEU A 84 -14.77 -5.92 -11.31
N THR A 85 -16.03 -5.51 -11.12
CA THR A 85 -16.51 -4.98 -9.84
C THR A 85 -16.22 -5.89 -8.65
N PRO A 86 -16.45 -7.21 -8.69
CA PRO A 86 -16.09 -8.10 -7.57
C PRO A 86 -14.59 -8.08 -7.25
N ALA A 87 -13.73 -8.12 -8.28
CA ALA A 87 -12.27 -8.09 -8.09
C ALA A 87 -11.82 -6.74 -7.52
N ILE A 88 -12.36 -5.63 -8.01
CA ILE A 88 -12.08 -4.28 -7.50
C ILE A 88 -12.51 -4.14 -6.04
N ILE A 89 -13.65 -4.71 -5.67
CA ILE A 89 -14.13 -4.71 -4.28
C ILE A 89 -13.19 -5.55 -3.40
N ALA A 90 -12.78 -6.73 -3.87
CA ALA A 90 -11.89 -7.62 -3.13
C ALA A 90 -10.50 -7.00 -2.89
N VAL A 91 -9.92 -6.34 -3.90
CA VAL A 91 -8.60 -5.70 -3.79
C VAL A 91 -8.67 -4.35 -3.10
N GLY A 92 -9.70 -3.55 -3.39
CA GLY A 92 -9.95 -2.24 -2.80
C GLY A 92 -9.78 -1.08 -3.79
N LYS A 93 -10.73 -0.15 -3.78
CA LYS A 93 -10.79 1.04 -4.65
C LYS A 93 -10.22 2.33 -4.04
N GLY A 94 -9.63 2.23 -2.85
CA GLY A 94 -9.18 3.37 -2.07
C GLY A 94 -7.97 4.07 -2.67
N LYS A 95 -7.86 5.38 -2.44
CA LYS A 95 -6.65 6.15 -2.76
C LYS A 95 -5.83 6.35 -1.49
N TYR A 96 -4.67 5.73 -1.44
CA TYR A 96 -3.71 5.94 -0.36
C TYR A 96 -2.79 7.10 -0.72
N TYR A 97 -2.43 7.89 0.27
CA TYR A 97 -1.53 9.02 0.15
C TYR A 97 -0.57 9.02 1.34
N TYR A 98 0.72 9.05 1.05
CA TYR A 98 1.77 9.10 2.04
C TYR A 98 2.60 10.37 1.87
N LYS A 99 2.89 11.07 2.97
CA LYS A 99 3.81 12.21 3.02
C LYS A 99 4.42 12.33 4.40
N LYS A 100 5.76 12.36 4.50
CA LYS A 100 6.50 12.65 5.74
C LYS A 100 5.94 11.91 6.97
N ASN A 101 5.81 10.59 6.88
CA ASN A 101 5.29 9.76 7.97
C ASN A 101 3.80 9.98 8.34
N THR A 102 3.04 10.65 7.47
CA THR A 102 1.58 10.67 7.53
C THR A 102 1.02 9.80 6.41
N LEU A 103 0.13 8.88 6.74
CA LEU A 103 -0.55 8.01 5.79
C LEU A 103 -2.06 8.23 5.86
N LEU A 104 -2.64 8.60 4.72
CA LEU A 104 -4.06 8.84 4.55
C LEU A 104 -4.65 7.89 3.53
N LEU A 105 -5.89 7.45 3.76
CA LEU A 105 -6.71 6.75 2.79
C LEU A 105 -7.97 7.56 2.52
N ASN A 106 -8.17 7.92 1.27
CA ASN A 106 -9.40 8.51 0.80
C ASN A 106 -10.28 7.42 0.19
N GLN A 107 -11.42 7.15 0.83
CA GLN A 107 -12.32 6.06 0.42
C GLN A 107 -13.78 6.44 0.63
N LYS A 108 -14.62 6.09 -0.34
CA LYS A 108 -16.08 6.17 -0.25
C LYS A 108 -16.64 4.88 0.35
N GLN A 109 -17.33 4.98 1.47
CA GLN A 109 -18.05 3.86 2.12
C GLN A 109 -19.33 3.51 1.35
N THR A 110 -19.86 2.30 1.59
CA THR A 110 -21.08 1.78 0.94
C THR A 110 -22.30 2.67 1.18
N LEU A 111 -22.33 3.40 2.29
CA LEU A 111 -23.41 4.32 2.68
C LEU A 111 -23.31 5.72 2.04
N GLY A 112 -22.37 5.93 1.12
CA GLY A 112 -22.28 7.16 0.32
C GLY A 112 -21.30 8.22 0.84
N ASP A 113 -20.95 8.16 2.12
CA ASP A 113 -19.99 9.10 2.73
C ASP A 113 -18.55 8.86 2.24
N LEU A 114 -17.87 9.97 1.96
CA LEU A 114 -16.43 9.98 1.66
C LEU A 114 -15.66 10.21 2.95
N PHE A 115 -14.76 9.30 3.31
CA PHE A 115 -13.89 9.43 4.48
C PHE A 115 -12.44 9.67 4.06
N LEU A 116 -11.76 10.47 4.86
CA LEU A 116 -10.32 10.64 4.82
C LEU A 116 -9.74 10.00 6.09
N ILE A 117 -9.31 8.76 5.95
CA ILE A 117 -8.90 7.87 7.03
C ILE A 117 -7.42 8.09 7.28
N GLU A 118 -7.05 8.50 8.49
CA GLU A 118 -5.66 8.59 8.91
C GLU A 118 -5.23 7.28 9.59
N TYR A 119 -4.12 6.72 9.11
CA TYR A 119 -3.50 5.53 9.67
C TYR A 119 -2.38 5.92 10.64
N ASP A 120 -2.34 5.25 11.79
CA ASP A 120 -1.18 5.29 12.66
C ASP A 120 -0.12 4.33 12.12
N LEU A 121 1.06 4.86 11.77
CA LEU A 121 2.14 4.02 11.25
C LEU A 121 2.72 3.09 12.31
N ASN A 122 2.49 3.35 13.60
CA ASN A 122 2.86 2.45 14.68
C ASN A 122 2.07 1.13 14.66
N ASP A 123 0.91 1.11 13.98
CA ASP A 123 0.09 -0.10 13.79
C ASP A 123 0.68 -1.06 12.74
N LEU A 124 1.72 -0.63 12.02
CA LEU A 124 2.48 -1.45 11.08
C LEU A 124 3.93 -1.60 11.56
N LYS A 125 4.27 -2.79 12.07
CA LYS A 125 5.64 -3.11 12.49
C LYS A 125 6.28 -4.09 11.53
N TRP A 126 7.42 -3.70 10.98
CA TRP A 126 8.22 -4.53 10.08
C TRP A 126 9.33 -5.26 10.84
N GLU A 127 9.44 -6.55 10.61
CA GLU A 127 10.57 -7.39 11.00
C GLU A 127 11.34 -7.76 9.73
N LEU A 128 12.58 -7.26 9.61
CA LEU A 128 13.46 -7.60 8.50
C LEU A 128 14.01 -9.02 8.70
N THR A 129 13.99 -9.83 7.64
CA THR A 129 14.58 -11.17 7.70
C THR A 129 15.90 -11.25 6.93
N THR A 130 16.62 -12.35 7.08
CA THR A 130 17.84 -12.65 6.34
C THR A 130 17.55 -13.20 4.94
N ASP A 131 16.30 -13.52 4.61
CA ASP A 131 15.92 -14.07 3.32
C ASP A 131 16.19 -13.05 2.21
N ARG A 132 16.83 -13.51 1.13
CA ARG A 132 17.13 -12.74 -0.06
C ARG A 132 16.61 -13.49 -1.27
N LYS A 133 16.08 -12.77 -2.26
CA LYS A 133 15.74 -13.33 -3.56
C LYS A 133 15.84 -12.28 -4.64
N LYS A 134 16.20 -12.71 -5.84
CA LYS A 134 16.14 -11.85 -7.02
C LYS A 134 14.74 -11.86 -7.62
N ILE A 135 14.16 -10.68 -7.86
CA ILE A 135 12.86 -10.51 -8.52
C ILE A 135 13.03 -9.58 -9.70
N GLY A 136 12.88 -10.11 -10.91
CA GLY A 136 13.33 -9.40 -12.12
C GLY A 136 14.82 -9.10 -12.02
N ASP A 137 15.18 -7.82 -12.08
CA ASP A 137 16.57 -7.35 -12.00
C ASP A 137 16.99 -6.89 -10.60
N PHE A 138 16.10 -6.99 -9.60
CA PHE A 138 16.34 -6.43 -8.26
C PHE A 138 16.66 -7.50 -7.22
N GLU A 139 17.74 -7.29 -6.48
CA GLU A 139 18.01 -8.03 -5.25
C GLU A 139 17.07 -7.57 -4.15
N CYS A 140 16.20 -8.46 -3.68
CA CYS A 140 15.14 -8.15 -2.74
C CYS A 140 15.37 -8.81 -1.38
N VAL A 141 14.95 -8.09 -0.34
CA VAL A 141 14.96 -8.54 1.06
C VAL A 141 13.53 -8.78 1.51
N LYS A 142 13.30 -9.87 2.25
CA LYS A 142 12.00 -10.13 2.86
C LYS A 142 11.85 -9.34 4.16
N ALA A 143 10.65 -8.81 4.35
CA ALA A 143 10.18 -8.26 5.60
C ALA A 143 8.82 -8.87 5.93
N ILE A 144 8.57 -9.12 7.22
CA ILE A 144 7.29 -9.57 7.73
C ILE A 144 6.66 -8.39 8.47
N GLY A 145 5.49 -7.97 8.02
CA GLY A 145 4.74 -6.90 8.66
C GLY A 145 3.64 -7.49 9.52
N THR A 146 3.45 -6.91 10.71
CA THR A 146 2.24 -7.16 11.50
C THR A 146 1.39 -5.91 11.45
N ALA A 147 0.22 -6.00 10.82
CA ALA A 147 -0.75 -4.93 10.74
C ALA A 147 -1.91 -5.20 11.70
N THR A 148 -2.14 -4.29 12.64
CA THR A 148 -3.30 -4.34 13.53
C THR A 148 -4.57 -4.10 12.73
N VAL A 149 -5.55 -5.00 12.84
CA VAL A 149 -6.88 -4.87 12.23
C VAL A 149 -7.93 -4.93 13.34
N PHE A 150 -8.70 -3.86 13.46
CA PHE A 150 -9.78 -3.78 14.44
C PHE A 150 -11.04 -4.43 13.86
N SER A 151 -11.42 -5.61 14.37
CA SER A 151 -12.70 -6.27 14.06
C SER A 151 -13.74 -5.97 15.14
N ILE A 152 -14.97 -6.39 14.88
CA ILE A 152 -16.18 -6.20 15.71
C ILE A 152 -15.99 -6.67 17.15
N GLU A 153 -15.24 -7.75 17.35
CA GLU A 153 -15.11 -8.42 18.63
C GLU A 153 -13.68 -8.43 19.15
N GLN A 154 -12.69 -8.34 18.26
CA GLN A 154 -11.28 -8.53 18.60
C GLN A 154 -10.36 -7.67 17.73
N THR A 155 -9.27 -7.20 18.34
CA THR A 155 -8.12 -6.67 17.63
C THR A 155 -7.31 -7.86 17.12
N ASN A 156 -7.32 -8.09 15.80
CA ASN A 156 -6.55 -9.17 15.19
C ASN A 156 -5.32 -8.61 14.51
N ASN A 157 -4.22 -9.35 14.61
CA ASN A 157 -2.99 -9.04 13.89
C ASN A 157 -2.98 -9.79 12.57
N LYS A 158 -2.97 -9.05 11.46
CA LYS A 158 -2.74 -9.64 10.14
C LYS A 158 -1.26 -9.63 9.83
N LYS A 159 -0.75 -10.79 9.43
CA LYS A 159 0.61 -10.91 8.90
C LYS A 159 0.59 -10.56 7.42
N VAL A 160 1.51 -9.70 7.02
CA VAL A 160 1.79 -9.35 5.62
C VAL A 160 3.24 -9.71 5.33
N VAL A 161 3.53 -10.16 4.11
CA VAL A 161 4.92 -10.43 3.69
C VAL A 161 5.27 -9.49 2.55
N ALA A 162 6.34 -8.72 2.72
CA ALA A 162 6.87 -7.83 1.70
C ALA A 162 8.25 -8.31 1.24
N TRP A 163 8.52 -8.19 -0.05
CA TRP A 163 9.86 -8.24 -0.60
C TRP A 163 10.19 -6.88 -1.18
N PHE A 164 11.19 -6.21 -0.63
CA PHE A 164 11.57 -4.87 -1.03
C PHE A 164 12.97 -4.84 -1.62
N ALA A 165 13.22 -3.94 -2.57
CA ALA A 165 14.50 -3.74 -3.23
C ALA A 165 15.23 -2.53 -2.62
N PRO A 166 16.29 -2.73 -1.82
CA PRO A 166 17.04 -1.63 -1.21
C PRO A 166 17.75 -0.73 -2.24
N SER A 167 18.04 -1.27 -3.44
CA SER A 167 18.66 -0.53 -4.53
C SER A 167 17.77 0.59 -5.09
N ILE A 168 16.46 0.51 -4.87
CA ILE A 168 15.50 1.55 -5.24
C ILE A 168 15.14 2.32 -3.98
N ASN A 169 15.78 3.48 -3.78
CA ASN A 169 15.63 4.33 -2.59
C ASN A 169 14.28 5.07 -2.54
N LEU A 170 13.18 4.31 -2.57
CA LEU A 170 11.80 4.78 -2.47
C LEU A 170 11.11 3.97 -1.37
N PRO A 171 10.94 4.50 -0.15
CA PRO A 171 10.39 3.76 0.99
C PRO A 171 8.86 3.61 0.93
N PHE A 172 8.34 3.28 -0.26
CA PHE A 172 6.92 3.20 -0.59
C PHE A 172 6.55 1.79 -1.02
N GLY A 173 5.24 1.51 -1.00
CA GLY A 173 4.70 0.25 -1.47
C GLY A 173 3.19 0.31 -1.67
N PRO A 174 2.57 -0.82 -2.00
CA PRO A 174 1.13 -0.89 -2.22
C PRO A 174 0.32 -0.50 -0.97
N LYS A 175 -0.84 0.14 -1.18
CA LYS A 175 -1.80 0.50 -0.13
C LYS A 175 -1.17 1.27 1.04
N LYS A 176 -1.32 0.72 2.27
CA LYS A 176 -0.83 1.27 3.53
C LYS A 176 0.59 0.83 3.89
N TYR A 177 1.22 0.01 3.05
CA TYR A 177 2.50 -0.62 3.37
C TYR A 177 3.66 0.25 2.89
N VAL A 178 4.26 0.96 3.84
CA VAL A 178 5.34 1.94 3.64
C VAL A 178 6.42 1.77 4.73
N GLY A 179 7.55 2.47 4.58
CA GLY A 179 8.56 2.59 5.65
C GLY A 179 9.68 1.54 5.62
N LEU A 180 9.69 0.63 4.65
CA LEU A 180 10.83 -0.24 4.39
C LEU A 180 11.97 0.55 3.71
N PRO A 181 13.25 0.17 3.91
CA PRO A 181 14.40 0.85 3.33
C PRO A 181 14.58 0.46 1.85
N GLY A 182 13.56 0.74 1.04
CA GLY A 182 13.51 0.47 -0.39
C GLY A 182 12.08 0.26 -0.89
N LEU A 183 11.93 0.19 -2.22
CA LEU A 183 10.62 -0.01 -2.86
C LEU A 183 10.12 -1.44 -2.62
N ILE A 184 8.86 -1.59 -2.19
CA ILE A 184 8.23 -2.91 -2.11
C ILE A 184 7.98 -3.43 -3.53
N VAL A 185 8.70 -4.48 -3.94
CA VAL A 185 8.59 -5.11 -5.27
C VAL A 185 7.49 -6.16 -5.28
N GLN A 186 7.31 -6.88 -4.19
CA GLN A 186 6.20 -7.82 -4.00
C GLN A 186 5.59 -7.64 -2.62
N LEU A 187 4.27 -7.72 -2.54
CA LEU A 187 3.53 -7.69 -1.27
C LEU A 187 2.47 -8.80 -1.29
N PHE A 188 2.46 -9.63 -0.25
CA PHE A 188 1.47 -10.66 0.01
C PHE A 188 0.60 -10.22 1.19
N GLU A 189 -0.67 -9.91 0.90
CA GLU A 189 -1.68 -9.51 1.87
C GLU A 189 -2.87 -10.46 1.72
N ASP A 190 -3.18 -11.22 2.78
CA ASP A 190 -4.16 -12.32 2.71
C ASP A 190 -3.85 -13.27 1.52
N ASP A 191 -4.80 -13.47 0.61
CA ASP A 191 -4.66 -14.29 -0.60
C ASP A 191 -4.27 -13.48 -1.85
N LEU A 192 -3.90 -12.20 -1.70
CA LEU A 192 -3.51 -11.31 -2.80
C LEU A 192 -2.00 -11.09 -2.84
N LYS A 193 -1.46 -11.06 -4.05
CA LYS A 193 -0.08 -10.67 -4.34
C LYS A 193 -0.08 -9.44 -5.22
N PHE A 194 0.49 -8.34 -4.71
CA PHE A 194 0.83 -7.18 -5.52
C PHE A 194 2.24 -7.37 -6.06
N GLN A 195 2.38 -7.31 -7.38
CA GLN A 195 3.63 -7.53 -8.10
C GLN A 195 4.02 -6.25 -8.83
N LEU A 196 5.24 -5.76 -8.60
CA LEU A 196 5.83 -4.73 -9.43
C LEU A 196 5.88 -5.20 -10.88
N TYR A 197 5.28 -4.42 -11.77
CA TYR A 197 5.27 -4.66 -13.21
C TYR A 197 6.25 -3.73 -13.95
N SER A 198 6.21 -2.43 -13.67
CA SER A 198 7.15 -1.49 -14.27
C SER A 198 7.35 -0.21 -13.46
N ILE A 199 8.44 0.49 -13.71
CA ILE A 199 8.75 1.80 -13.13
C ILE A 199 9.01 2.77 -14.29
N LYS A 200 8.29 3.88 -14.31
CA LYS A 200 8.46 4.94 -15.31
C LYS A 200 8.77 6.25 -14.59
N PHE A 201 9.98 6.77 -14.79
CA PHE A 201 10.38 8.07 -14.24
C PHE A 201 9.84 9.20 -15.13
N GLY A 202 9.38 10.28 -14.51
CA GLY A 202 8.82 11.42 -15.23
C GLY A 202 8.19 12.45 -14.30
N ASN A 203 7.79 13.59 -14.84
CA ASN A 203 7.15 14.65 -14.05
C ASN A 203 5.69 14.29 -13.77
N GLN A 204 5.42 13.71 -12.60
CA GLN A 204 4.08 13.51 -12.08
C GLN A 204 3.71 14.59 -11.06
N LYS A 205 2.41 14.89 -10.96
CA LYS A 205 1.86 15.78 -9.93
C LYS A 205 1.00 14.96 -8.99
N ILE A 206 1.38 14.93 -7.71
CA ILE A 206 0.57 14.28 -6.67
C ILE A 206 -0.53 15.25 -6.24
N LYS A 207 -1.78 14.77 -6.30
CA LYS A 207 -2.94 15.48 -5.76
C LYS A 207 -3.23 14.99 -4.34
N VAL A 208 -3.09 15.88 -3.37
CA VAL A 208 -3.39 15.58 -1.96
C VAL A 208 -4.90 15.39 -1.79
N PRO A 209 -5.36 14.29 -1.16
CA PRO A 209 -6.76 14.14 -0.82
C PRO A 209 -7.15 15.13 0.28
N GLN A 210 -8.01 16.11 -0.04
CA GLN A 210 -8.54 17.09 0.91
C GLN A 210 -10.03 16.89 1.25
N LYS A 211 -10.72 16.04 0.48
CA LYS A 211 -12.16 15.81 0.62
C LYS A 211 -12.44 14.58 1.47
N GLY A 212 -13.47 14.66 2.30
CA GLY A 212 -13.99 13.56 3.12
C GLY A 212 -13.97 13.89 4.61
N ILE A 213 -14.78 13.17 5.37
CA ILE A 213 -14.83 13.29 6.83
C ILE A 213 -13.53 12.69 7.38
N LYS A 214 -12.73 13.51 8.08
CA LYS A 214 -11.50 13.05 8.71
C LYS A 214 -11.83 12.11 9.86
N ILE A 215 -11.24 10.92 9.84
CA ILE A 215 -11.49 9.88 10.84
C ILE A 215 -10.24 9.00 10.97
N THR A 216 -10.06 8.32 12.10
CA THR A 216 -9.02 7.30 12.24
C THR A 216 -9.57 5.93 11.87
N GLU A 217 -8.72 4.96 11.52
CA GLU A 217 -9.16 3.58 11.22
C GLU A 217 -10.01 3.00 12.37
N LYS A 218 -9.55 3.16 13.61
CA LYS A 218 -10.29 2.73 14.81
C LYS A 218 -11.69 3.35 14.90
N LYS A 219 -11.81 4.68 14.77
CA LYS A 219 -13.10 5.37 14.84
C LYS A 219 -14.02 5.01 13.67
N LEU A 220 -13.45 4.77 12.48
CA LEU A 220 -14.24 4.33 11.34
C LEU A 220 -14.83 2.95 11.58
N ASN A 221 -14.05 2.03 12.16
CA ASN A 221 -14.54 0.70 12.48
C ASN A 221 -15.65 0.80 13.54
N GLU A 222 -15.48 1.59 14.60
CA GLU A 222 -16.54 1.87 15.58
C GLU A 222 -17.81 2.47 14.94
N TYR A 223 -17.66 3.41 14.00
CA TYR A 223 -18.78 3.98 13.24
C TYR A 223 -19.52 2.92 12.42
N ALA A 224 -18.79 2.11 11.64
CA ALA A 224 -19.35 1.04 10.82
C ALA A 224 -20.08 0.00 11.67
N LEU A 225 -19.52 -0.32 12.85
CA LEU A 225 -20.12 -1.22 13.83
C LEU A 225 -21.44 -0.72 14.38
N ASN A 226 -21.49 0.54 14.81
CA ASN A 226 -22.72 1.13 15.33
C ASN A 226 -23.80 1.16 14.25
N LYS A 227 -23.43 1.50 13.00
CA LYS A 227 -24.35 1.47 11.86
C LYS A 227 -24.88 0.07 11.54
N ALA A 228 -24.02 -0.95 11.56
CA ALA A 228 -24.45 -2.33 11.38
C ALA A 228 -25.45 -2.76 12.47
N LYS A 229 -25.12 -2.50 13.74
CA LYS A 229 -26.01 -2.80 14.88
C LYS A 229 -27.35 -2.08 14.79
N GLU A 230 -27.36 -0.81 14.39
CA GLU A 230 -28.60 -0.06 14.12
C GLU A 230 -29.43 -0.76 13.04
N TYR A 231 -28.84 -1.04 11.88
CA TYR A 231 -29.53 -1.66 10.76
C TYR A 231 -30.17 -3.02 11.12
N PHE A 232 -29.43 -3.89 11.82
CA PHE A 232 -29.96 -5.19 12.24
C PHE A 232 -31.01 -5.09 13.37
N LYS A 233 -30.94 -4.07 14.23
CA LYS A 233 -31.99 -3.82 15.25
C LYS A 233 -33.31 -3.38 14.65
N PHE A 234 -33.32 -2.71 13.49
CA PHE A 234 -34.54 -2.28 12.81
C PHE A 234 -35.22 -3.39 11.98
N GLN A 235 -34.61 -4.58 11.89
CA GLN A 235 -35.14 -5.72 11.11
C GLN A 235 -35.78 -6.82 11.98
N ASN A 236 -35.76 -6.68 13.31
CA ASN A 236 -36.42 -7.54 14.29
C ASN A 236 -37.50 -6.76 15.04
#